data_AF-A0A3G8R5X2-F1
#
_entry.id   AF-A0A3G8R5X2-F1
#
_cell.length_a   1.000
_cell.length_b   1.000
_cell.length_c   1.000
_cell.angle_alpha   90.00
_cell.angle_beta   90.00
_cell.angle_gamma   90.00
#
_symmetry.space_group_name_H-M   'P 1'
#
loop_
_entity.id
_entity.type
_entity.pdbx_description
1 polymer ?
#
loop_
_entity_poly.entity_id
_entity_poly.type
_entity_poly.pdbx_seq_one_letter_code
_entity_poly.pdbx_strand_id
1 'polypeptide(L)'
;MTEQNSSQELKEVHIQQAQMTRDENGAYLGQVVFGVDGQSSIYEITFHSKKGKEWDYSLHFAGEPRLEEEMLQMDSWIEENDDLFDYLLDAAWSKLPE
;
A
#
# COMPACT_ATOMS: atom_id res chain seq x y z
N MET A 1 -6.28 -32.55 13.03
CA MET A 1 -7.11 -32.05 11.92
C MET A 1 -7.12 -30.54 12.07
N THR A 2 -6.68 -29.84 11.05
CA THR A 2 -6.25 -28.44 11.03
C THR A 2 -7.41 -27.48 11.27
N GLU A 3 -7.55 -26.98 12.50
CA GLU A 3 -8.32 -25.77 12.81
C GLU A 3 -7.35 -24.58 12.86
N GLN A 4 -6.95 -24.10 11.68
CA GLN A 4 -6.30 -22.81 11.54
C GLN A 4 -7.01 -22.09 10.38
N ASN A 5 -8.20 -21.55 10.64
CA ASN A 5 -8.92 -20.78 9.62
C ASN A 5 -9.86 -19.72 10.25
N SER A 6 -9.40 -18.99 11.27
CA SER A 6 -10.27 -18.02 11.98
C SER A 6 -9.54 -16.78 12.50
N SER A 7 -8.56 -16.23 11.76
CA SER A 7 -7.96 -14.94 12.17
C SER A 7 -7.65 -13.99 11.01
N GLN A 8 -8.30 -14.16 9.85
CA GLN A 8 -8.29 -13.13 8.80
C GLN A 8 -9.41 -12.10 9.00
N GLU A 9 -10.10 -12.13 10.15
CA GLU A 9 -11.13 -11.15 10.49
C GLU A 9 -10.49 -9.80 10.80
N LEU A 10 -10.61 -8.88 9.83
CA LEU A 10 -10.39 -7.44 9.96
C LEU A 10 -8.93 -7.04 10.26
N LYS A 11 -8.04 -7.20 9.28
CA LYS A 11 -6.81 -6.41 9.23
C LYS A 11 -7.19 -4.96 8.88
N GLU A 12 -7.25 -4.09 9.88
CA GLU A 12 -7.41 -2.66 9.64
C GLU A 12 -6.09 -2.05 9.16
N VAL A 13 -6.16 -1.25 8.09
CA VAL A 13 -5.01 -0.57 7.49
C VAL A 13 -5.01 0.90 7.92
N HIS A 14 -3.92 1.31 8.57
CA HIS A 14 -3.75 2.65 9.10
C HIS A 14 -2.69 3.40 8.31
N ILE A 15 -3.11 4.43 7.59
CA ILE A 15 -2.20 5.31 6.84
C ILE A 15 -1.47 6.22 7.83
N GLN A 16 -0.14 6.14 7.86
CA GLN A 16 0.70 7.00 8.68
C GLN A 16 1.11 8.25 7.92
N GLN A 17 1.47 8.09 6.64
CA GLN A 17 1.86 9.18 5.78
C GLN A 17 1.37 8.89 4.36
N ALA A 18 0.92 9.92 3.66
CA ALA A 18 0.59 9.84 2.25
C ALA A 18 1.08 11.11 1.58
N GLN A 19 1.56 10.97 0.34
CA GLN A 19 1.93 12.08 -0.51
C GLN A 19 1.69 11.72 -1.97
N MET A 20 1.39 12.72 -2.78
CA MET A 20 1.28 12.58 -4.22
C MET A 20 1.94 13.78 -4.88
N THR A 21 2.75 13.49 -5.88
CA THR A 21 3.42 14.48 -6.69
C THR A 21 3.12 14.23 -8.15
N ARG A 22 3.10 15.31 -8.93
CA ARG A 22 2.97 15.26 -10.37
C ARG A 22 4.18 15.92 -11.00
N ASP A 23 4.84 15.22 -11.91
CA ASP A 23 6.01 15.74 -12.61
C ASP A 23 5.62 16.67 -13.78
N GLU A 24 6.61 17.33 -14.37
CA GLU A 24 6.43 18.24 -15.51
C GLU A 24 5.95 17.52 -16.79
N ASN A 25 6.15 16.20 -16.88
CA ASN A 25 5.68 15.36 -17.99
C ASN A 25 4.23 14.88 -17.79
N GLY A 26 3.63 15.17 -16.64
CA GLY A 26 2.29 14.75 -16.26
C GLY A 26 2.21 13.34 -15.67
N ALA A 27 3.33 12.73 -15.31
CA ALA A 27 3.39 11.49 -14.54
C ALA A 27 3.08 11.74 -13.07
N TYR A 28 2.40 10.78 -12.45
CA TYR A 28 2.04 10.77 -11.04
C TYR A 28 2.97 9.84 -10.28
N LEU A 29 3.44 10.31 -9.12
CA LEU A 29 4.18 9.53 -8.16
C LEU A 29 3.53 9.71 -6.78
N GLY A 30 2.84 8.68 -6.34
CA GLY A 30 2.20 8.58 -5.03
C GLY A 30 3.02 7.72 -4.09
N GLN A 31 3.12 8.10 -2.82
CA GLN A 31 3.79 7.30 -1.80
C GLN A 31 2.92 7.27 -0.56
N VAL A 32 2.69 6.06 -0.02
CA VAL A 32 1.90 5.85 1.19
C VAL A 32 2.66 4.94 2.13
N VAL A 33 2.88 5.44 3.33
CA VAL A 33 3.40 4.68 4.46
C VAL A 33 2.22 4.27 5.33
N PHE A 34 2.03 2.98 5.53
CA PHE A 34 0.91 2.44 6.29
C PHE A 34 1.35 1.29 7.21
N GLY A 35 0.62 1.13 8.31
CA GLY A 35 0.70 -0.03 9.19
C GLY A 35 -0.57 -0.86 9.08
N VAL A 36 -0.49 -2.12 9.52
CA VAL A 36 -1.63 -3.03 9.55
C VAL A 36 -1.78 -3.59 10.95
N ASP A 37 -3.00 -3.56 11.47
CA ASP A 37 -3.26 -4.03 12.82
C ASP A 37 -2.91 -5.52 12.98
N GLY A 38 -2.25 -5.82 14.10
CA GLY A 38 -1.66 -7.14 14.35
C GLY A 38 -0.28 -7.36 13.72
N GLN A 39 0.19 -6.46 12.86
CA GLN A 39 1.56 -6.46 12.34
C GLN A 39 2.37 -5.32 12.98
N SER A 40 3.60 -5.62 13.40
CA SER A 40 4.52 -4.58 13.85
C SER A 40 5.23 -3.88 12.69
N SER A 41 5.14 -4.46 11.48
CA SER A 41 5.77 -3.99 10.25
C SER A 41 5.08 -2.74 9.70
N ILE A 42 5.90 -1.82 9.20
CA ILE A 42 5.44 -0.63 8.49
C ILE A 42 5.82 -0.79 7.03
N TYR A 43 4.84 -0.61 6.16
CA TYR A 43 4.98 -0.78 4.72
C TYR A 43 4.94 0.58 4.04
N GLU A 44 5.68 0.68 2.94
CA GLU A 44 5.67 1.80 2.04
C GLU A 44 5.29 1.29 0.65
N ILE A 45 4.16 1.76 0.13
CA ILE A 45 3.77 1.54 -1.25
C ILE A 45 4.04 2.82 -2.05
N THR A 46 4.74 2.65 -3.16
CA THR A 46 4.97 3.72 -4.15
C THR A 46 4.14 3.42 -5.38
N PHE A 47 3.18 4.28 -5.69
CA PHE A 47 2.40 4.25 -6.92
C PHE A 47 3.07 5.13 -7.97
N HIS A 48 3.20 4.62 -9.19
CA HIS A 48 3.65 5.42 -10.32
C HIS A 48 2.72 5.25 -11.51
N SER A 49 2.42 6.35 -12.19
CA SER A 49 1.63 6.32 -13.42
C SER A 49 2.09 7.38 -14.39
N LYS A 50 2.28 7.01 -15.67
CA LYS A 50 2.68 7.98 -16.70
C LYS A 50 1.57 8.95 -17.10
N LYS A 51 0.30 8.53 -16.97
CA LYS A 51 -0.87 9.28 -17.45
C LYS A 51 -2.07 9.27 -16.50
N GLY A 52 -1.94 8.66 -15.31
CA GLY A 52 -3.04 8.46 -14.35
C GLY A 52 -4.10 7.45 -14.82
N LYS A 53 -3.74 6.56 -15.77
CA LYS A 53 -4.64 5.54 -16.32
C LYS A 53 -4.21 4.11 -15.97
N GLU A 54 -2.92 3.86 -16.06
CA GLU A 54 -2.28 2.60 -15.69
C GLU A 54 -1.39 2.91 -14.51
N TRP A 55 -1.63 2.23 -13.40
CA TRP A 55 -0.89 2.41 -12.17
C TRP A 55 -0.06 1.17 -11.93
N ASP A 56 1.24 1.39 -11.87
CA ASP A 56 2.19 0.42 -11.39
C ASP A 56 2.48 0.77 -9.92
N TYR A 57 2.78 -0.22 -9.10
CA TYR A 57 3.16 0.02 -7.72
C TYR A 57 4.44 -0.73 -7.34
N SER A 58 5.05 -0.33 -6.23
CA SER A 58 6.17 -1.05 -5.62
C SER A 58 6.04 -1.00 -4.12
N LEU A 59 6.06 -2.17 -3.48
CA LEU A 59 5.94 -2.33 -2.03
C LEU A 59 7.30 -2.55 -1.38
N HIS A 60 7.58 -1.83 -0.30
CA HIS A 60 8.80 -1.96 0.50
C HIS A 60 8.49 -1.84 1.99
N PHE A 61 9.45 -2.20 2.84
CA PHE A 61 9.39 -1.87 4.26
C PHE A 61 9.85 -0.42 4.48
N ALA A 62 9.04 0.39 5.16
CA ALA A 62 9.35 1.80 5.47
C ALA A 62 10.41 1.98 6.58
N GLY A 63 10.97 0.88 7.08
CA GLY A 63 11.89 0.84 8.22
C GLY A 63 12.84 -0.35 8.12
N GLU A 64 13.05 -1.06 9.23
CA GLU A 64 13.89 -2.25 9.18
C GLU A 64 13.18 -3.38 8.42
N PRO A 65 13.84 -3.99 7.42
CA PRO A 65 13.28 -5.12 6.70
C PRO A 65 13.04 -6.25 7.69
N ARG A 66 11.80 -6.77 7.68
CA ARG A 66 11.36 -7.80 8.61
C ARG A 66 11.28 -9.15 7.89
N LEU A 67 10.22 -9.93 8.12
CA LEU A 67 10.05 -11.24 7.49
C LEU A 67 9.61 -11.06 6.04
N GLU A 68 10.33 -11.68 5.10
CA GLU A 68 9.96 -11.69 3.67
C GLU A 68 8.54 -12.25 3.46
N GLU A 69 8.12 -13.22 4.27
CA GLU A 69 6.75 -13.78 4.24
C GLU A 69 5.66 -12.73 4.51
N GLU A 70 5.93 -11.76 5.39
CA GLU A 70 4.97 -10.68 5.67
C GLU A 70 4.85 -9.73 4.46
N MET A 71 5.97 -9.47 3.77
CA MET A 71 5.97 -8.65 2.56
C MET A 71 5.25 -9.34 1.43
N LEU A 72 5.50 -10.64 1.22
CA LEU A 72 4.85 -11.44 0.19
C LEU A 72 3.35 -11.55 0.45
N GLN A 73 2.93 -11.77 1.71
CA GLN A 73 1.52 -11.78 2.06
C GLN A 73 0.87 -10.41 1.85
N MET A 74 1.57 -9.31 2.16
CA MET A 74 1.06 -7.96 1.93
C MET A 74 0.90 -7.68 0.43
N ASP A 75 1.91 -8.03 -0.36
CA ASP A 75 1.90 -7.86 -1.80
C ASP A 75 0.74 -8.63 -2.44
N SER A 76 0.60 -9.93 -2.14
CA SER A 76 -0.54 -10.72 -2.61
C SER A 76 -1.88 -10.18 -2.13
N TRP A 77 -1.96 -9.64 -0.91
CA TRP A 77 -3.21 -9.05 -0.42
C TRP A 77 -3.58 -7.78 -1.18
N ILE A 78 -2.60 -6.94 -1.54
CA ILE A 78 -2.84 -5.74 -2.37
C ILE A 78 -3.25 -6.14 -3.80
N GLU A 79 -2.62 -7.16 -4.39
CA GLU A 79 -2.97 -7.66 -5.72
C GLU A 79 -4.37 -8.30 -5.78
N GLU A 80 -4.77 -9.03 -4.75
CA GLU A 80 -6.06 -9.73 -4.70
C GLU A 80 -7.22 -8.84 -4.20
N ASN A 81 -6.92 -7.68 -3.61
CA ASN A 81 -7.90 -6.79 -2.99
C ASN A 81 -7.87 -5.39 -3.61
N ASP A 82 -8.66 -5.22 -4.67
CA ASP A 82 -8.83 -3.93 -5.36
C ASP A 82 -9.25 -2.81 -4.39
N ASP A 83 -10.10 -3.09 -3.39
CA ASP A 83 -10.55 -2.09 -2.42
C ASP A 83 -9.38 -1.56 -1.56
N LEU A 84 -8.42 -2.43 -1.21
CA LEU A 84 -7.22 -2.03 -0.48
C LEU A 84 -6.29 -1.20 -1.36
N PHE A 85 -6.08 -1.62 -2.60
CA PHE A 85 -5.29 -0.87 -3.58
C PHE A 85 -5.87 0.54 -3.77
N ASP A 86 -7.16 0.64 -4.05
CA ASP A 86 -7.86 1.90 -4.27
C ASP A 86 -7.83 2.77 -3.01
N TYR A 87 -8.02 2.20 -1.81
CA TYR A 87 -7.92 2.95 -0.55
C TYR A 87 -6.55 3.59 -0.36
N LEU A 88 -5.46 2.86 -0.65
CA LEU A 88 -4.10 3.37 -0.55
C LEU A 88 -3.83 4.42 -1.64
N LEU A 89 -4.28 4.18 -2.87
CA LEU A 89 -4.11 5.12 -3.97
C LEU A 89 -4.87 6.43 -3.71
N ASP A 90 -6.12 6.35 -3.27
CA ASP A 90 -6.95 7.51 -2.90
C ASP A 90 -6.33 8.31 -1.75
N ALA A 91 -5.74 7.62 -0.77
CA ALA A 91 -5.01 8.28 0.30
C ALA A 91 -3.87 9.16 -0.22
N ALA A 92 -3.08 8.65 -1.17
CA ALA A 92 -2.07 9.45 -1.85
C ALA A 92 -2.70 10.57 -2.69
N TRP A 93 -3.68 10.23 -3.53
CA TRP A 93 -4.33 11.15 -4.46
C TRP A 93 -4.97 12.35 -3.75
N SER A 94 -5.55 12.15 -2.57
CA SER A 94 -6.11 13.21 -1.72
C SER A 94 -5.09 14.27 -1.26
N LYS A 95 -3.79 13.98 -1.40
CA LYS A 95 -2.68 14.89 -1.04
C LYS A 95 -2.13 15.66 -2.23
N LEU A 96 -2.60 15.37 -3.44
CA LEU A 96 -2.23 16.15 -4.62
C LEU A 96 -2.85 17.56 -4.48
N PRO A 97 -2.04 18.64 -4.53
CA PRO A 97 -2.59 19.99 -4.52
C PRO A 97 -3.39 20.26 -5.81
N GLU A 98 -4.52 20.97 -5.67
CA GLU A 98 -5.39 21.40 -6.78
C GLU A 98 -4.66 22.23 -7.84
#